data_AF-A0A3C0EEX8-F1
#
_entry.id   AF-A0A3C0EEX8-F1
#
_cell.length_a   1.000
_cell.length_b   1.000
_cell.length_c   1.000
_cell.angle_alpha   90.00
_cell.angle_beta   90.00
_cell.angle_gamma   90.00
#
_symmetry.space_group_name_H-M   'P 1'
#
loop_
_entity.id
_entity.type
_entity.pdbx_description
1 polymer ?
#
loop_
_entity_poly.entity_id
_entity_poly.type
_entity_poly.pdbx_seq_one_letter_code
_entity_poly.pdbx_strand_id
1 'polypeptide(L)'
;MNDSGSTVSIGKVYPSPEAALDGISQGATVLIGGFAGLGSPKNLLGALRDSGVGDLTCICQGAWPQSPEVMDVSELVANGQVKKLITPLAMYPGSGGAVEARWLSGELEIETVPPGVLAERLRAGGAGIAGLFLPAVPGSRFQSDKEVRTFGGQDFVFESGLRADFSLLRAEEADTLGNLIYRGS
;
A
#
# COMPACT_ATOMS: atom_id res chain seq x y z
N MET A 1 47.32 -11.08 -16.71
CA MET A 1 46.32 -12.09 -16.31
C MET A 1 45.22 -11.36 -15.59
N ASN A 2 44.10 -11.24 -16.29
CA ASN A 2 42.76 -10.77 -15.97
C ASN A 2 42.50 -10.19 -14.57
N ASP A 3 42.37 -8.86 -14.55
CA ASP A 3 41.62 -8.11 -13.56
C ASP A 3 40.13 -8.38 -13.80
N SER A 4 39.58 -9.39 -13.12
CA SER A 4 38.14 -9.68 -13.12
C SER A 4 37.44 -8.72 -12.17
N GLY A 5 37.43 -7.43 -12.51
CA GLY A 5 36.53 -6.47 -11.90
C GLY A 5 35.10 -6.93 -12.21
N SER A 6 34.37 -7.39 -11.20
CA SER A 6 32.93 -7.56 -11.32
C SER A 6 32.34 -6.17 -11.52
N THR A 7 32.01 -5.85 -12.76
CA THR A 7 31.12 -4.73 -13.05
C THR A 7 29.78 -5.08 -12.42
N VAL A 8 29.52 -4.57 -11.22
CA VAL A 8 28.16 -4.46 -10.70
C VAL A 8 27.40 -3.70 -11.78
N SER A 9 26.48 -4.36 -12.48
CA SER A 9 25.64 -3.69 -13.46
C SER A 9 24.76 -2.72 -12.67
N ILE A 10 25.10 -1.44 -12.73
CA ILE A 10 24.29 -0.37 -12.15
C ILE A 10 23.04 -0.25 -13.04
N GLY A 11 22.04 -1.08 -12.77
CA GLY A 11 20.78 -1.13 -13.52
C GLY A 11 19.60 -1.26 -12.57
N LYS A 12 18.47 -0.62 -12.91
CA LYS A 12 17.20 -0.71 -12.16
C LYS A 12 16.26 -1.78 -12.71
N VAL A 13 16.74 -2.59 -13.65
CA VAL A 13 15.99 -3.68 -14.29
C VAL A 13 16.42 -4.99 -13.65
N TYR A 14 15.46 -5.69 -13.05
CA TYR A 14 15.69 -6.95 -12.36
C TYR A 14 15.24 -8.13 -13.25
N PRO A 15 15.93 -9.28 -13.18
CA PRO A 15 15.63 -10.43 -14.04
C PRO A 15 14.34 -11.16 -13.63
N SER A 16 13.85 -10.97 -12.41
CA SER A 16 12.62 -11.58 -11.91
C SER A 16 11.96 -10.72 -10.83
N PRO A 17 10.66 -10.93 -10.53
CA PRO A 17 9.98 -10.31 -9.41
C PRO A 17 10.68 -10.58 -8.07
N GLU A 18 11.13 -11.80 -7.81
CA GLU A 18 11.79 -12.19 -6.56
C GLU A 18 13.08 -11.41 -6.35
N ALA A 19 13.89 -11.26 -7.42
CA ALA A 19 15.11 -10.45 -7.37
C ALA A 19 14.81 -8.96 -7.10
N ALA A 20 13.65 -8.46 -7.51
CA ALA A 20 13.24 -7.06 -7.28
C ALA A 20 12.70 -6.81 -5.86
N LEU A 21 12.35 -7.87 -5.12
CA LEU A 21 11.86 -7.78 -3.74
C LEU A 21 12.97 -8.00 -2.70
N ASP A 22 14.22 -8.16 -3.14
CA ASP A 22 15.36 -8.28 -2.24
C ASP A 22 15.40 -7.07 -1.27
N GLY A 23 15.52 -7.36 0.02
CA GLY A 23 15.49 -6.38 1.10
C GLY A 23 14.14 -6.15 1.79
N ILE A 24 13.01 -6.65 1.25
CA ILE A 24 11.74 -6.61 2.00
C ILE A 24 11.83 -7.58 3.20
N SER A 25 11.77 -7.03 4.41
CA SER A 25 11.92 -7.79 5.65
C SER A 25 10.60 -7.97 6.41
N GLN A 26 10.60 -8.87 7.38
CA GLN A 26 9.51 -9.04 8.34
C GLN A 26 9.15 -7.70 8.98
N GLY A 27 7.85 -7.42 9.12
CA GLY A 27 7.38 -6.17 9.75
C GLY A 27 7.40 -4.93 8.84
N ALA A 28 7.78 -5.06 7.58
CA ALA A 28 7.84 -3.92 6.66
C ALA A 28 6.47 -3.30 6.38
N THR A 29 6.46 -1.98 6.17
CA THR A 29 5.32 -1.26 5.62
C THR A 29 5.42 -1.24 4.09
N VAL A 30 4.42 -1.79 3.41
CA VAL A 30 4.40 -1.93 1.94
C VAL A 30 3.19 -1.20 1.37
N LEU A 31 3.45 -0.19 0.53
CA LEU A 31 2.43 0.45 -0.29
C LEU A 31 2.18 -0.38 -1.55
N ILE A 32 0.93 -0.74 -1.79
CA ILE A 32 0.51 -1.54 -2.94
C ILE A 32 -0.37 -0.67 -3.82
N GLY A 33 0.12 -0.39 -5.03
CA GLY A 33 -0.61 0.36 -6.05
C GLY A 33 -1.79 -0.41 -6.64
N GLY A 34 -2.70 0.34 -7.26
CA GLY A 34 -3.91 -0.18 -7.89
C GLY A 34 -5.18 0.22 -7.17
N PHE A 35 -6.31 0.06 -7.85
CA PHE A 35 -7.65 0.35 -7.36
C PHE A 35 -8.57 -0.81 -7.75
N ALA A 36 -9.14 -1.51 -6.75
CA ALA A 36 -10.06 -2.62 -7.00
C ALA A 36 -9.50 -3.65 -8.01
N GLY A 37 -8.24 -4.08 -7.86
CA GLY A 37 -7.58 -5.02 -8.77
C GLY A 37 -7.04 -4.44 -10.09
N LEU A 38 -7.48 -3.25 -10.50
CA LEU A 38 -6.93 -2.53 -11.67
C LEU A 38 -5.63 -1.86 -11.29
N GLY A 39 -4.60 -2.00 -12.13
CA GLY A 39 -3.28 -1.44 -11.81
C GLY A 39 -2.52 -2.19 -10.69
N SER A 40 -3.02 -3.34 -10.22
CA SER A 40 -2.31 -4.11 -9.19
C SER A 40 -1.01 -4.71 -9.74
N PRO A 41 0.11 -4.65 -8.97
CA PRO A 41 1.40 -5.23 -9.36
C PRO A 41 1.42 -6.74 -9.11
N LYS A 42 0.61 -7.50 -9.86
CA LYS A 42 0.33 -8.93 -9.61
C LYS A 42 1.58 -9.81 -9.49
N ASN A 43 2.56 -9.63 -10.38
CA ASN A 43 3.79 -10.43 -10.34
C ASN A 43 4.62 -10.18 -9.07
N LEU A 44 4.67 -8.92 -8.60
CA LEU A 44 5.35 -8.56 -7.36
C LEU A 44 4.57 -9.05 -6.13
N LEU A 45 3.24 -9.00 -6.16
CA LEU A 45 2.41 -9.57 -5.09
C LEU A 45 2.60 -11.09 -4.98
N GLY A 46 2.78 -11.78 -6.11
CA GLY A 46 2.96 -13.24 -6.12
C GLY A 46 4.30 -13.63 -5.53
N ALA A 47 5.37 -12.94 -5.95
CA ALA A 47 6.67 -13.13 -5.35
C ALA A 47 6.70 -12.75 -3.86
N LEU A 48 5.97 -11.71 -3.45
CA LEU A 48 5.87 -11.34 -2.03
C LEU A 48 5.13 -12.42 -1.24
N ARG A 49 4.04 -12.97 -1.77
CA ARG A 49 3.32 -14.09 -1.16
C ARG A 49 4.25 -15.30 -0.96
N ASP A 50 4.95 -15.67 -2.03
CA ASP A 50 5.79 -16.86 -2.07
C ASP A 50 7.09 -16.70 -1.25
N SER A 51 7.51 -15.46 -0.99
CA SER A 51 8.65 -15.16 -0.10
C SER A 51 8.42 -15.55 1.37
N GLY A 52 7.16 -15.64 1.80
CA GLY A 52 6.79 -15.89 3.20
C GLY A 52 7.10 -14.75 4.17
N VAL A 53 7.48 -13.57 3.68
CA VAL A 53 7.67 -12.39 4.55
C VAL A 53 6.33 -12.00 5.18
N GLY A 54 6.31 -11.88 6.51
CA GLY A 54 5.10 -11.63 7.29
C GLY A 54 5.18 -10.39 8.17
N ASP A 55 4.22 -10.28 9.09
CA ASP A 55 4.01 -9.12 9.97
C ASP A 55 3.88 -7.77 9.22
N LEU A 56 3.49 -7.81 7.95
CA LEU A 56 3.45 -6.64 7.09
C LEU A 56 2.36 -5.65 7.51
N THR A 57 2.67 -4.37 7.36
CA THR A 57 1.64 -3.32 7.27
C THR A 57 1.43 -2.99 5.80
N CYS A 58 0.28 -3.33 5.24
CA CYS A 58 -0.02 -3.02 3.85
C CYS A 58 -0.89 -1.77 3.74
N ILE A 59 -0.47 -0.84 2.88
CA ILE A 59 -1.24 0.34 2.50
C ILE A 59 -1.77 0.10 1.09
N CYS A 60 -3.08 0.16 0.89
CA CYS A 60 -3.69 -0.11 -0.41
C CYS A 60 -5.04 0.59 -0.55
N GLN A 61 -5.63 0.52 -1.74
CA GLN A 61 -7.01 0.97 -1.94
C GLN A 61 -8.04 -0.04 -1.41
N GLY A 62 -7.68 -1.32 -1.31
CA GLY A 62 -8.64 -2.36 -0.95
C GLY A 62 -8.16 -3.79 -1.15
N ALA A 63 -8.84 -4.73 -0.47
CA ALA A 63 -8.65 -6.16 -0.59
C ALA A 63 -9.92 -6.85 -1.14
N TRP A 64 -10.43 -6.33 -2.27
CA TRP A 64 -11.52 -6.96 -3.03
C TRP A 64 -11.07 -7.17 -4.48
N PRO A 65 -10.76 -8.41 -4.87
CA PRO A 65 -10.37 -8.68 -6.24
C PRO A 65 -11.61 -8.69 -7.14
N GLN A 66 -11.46 -8.25 -8.40
CA GLN A 66 -12.58 -8.30 -9.36
C GLN A 66 -12.96 -9.72 -9.77
N SER A 67 -12.03 -10.67 -9.67
CA SER A 67 -12.28 -12.09 -9.84
C SER A 67 -11.32 -12.90 -8.94
N PRO A 68 -11.68 -14.15 -8.58
CA PRO A 68 -10.81 -15.03 -7.80
C PRO A 68 -9.44 -15.34 -8.44
N GLU A 69 -9.30 -15.08 -9.74
CA GLU A 69 -8.06 -15.32 -10.50
C GLU A 69 -7.10 -14.12 -10.45
N VAL A 70 -7.56 -12.98 -9.94
CA VAL A 70 -6.75 -11.76 -9.83
C VAL A 70 -6.14 -11.68 -8.45
N MET A 71 -4.84 -11.89 -8.39
CA MET A 71 -4.07 -11.69 -7.17
C MET A 71 -4.18 -10.25 -6.66
N ASP A 72 -4.47 -10.13 -5.36
CA ASP A 72 -4.50 -8.89 -4.62
C ASP A 72 -3.99 -9.09 -3.17
N VAL A 73 -4.06 -8.05 -2.34
CA VAL A 73 -3.59 -8.10 -0.96
C VAL A 73 -4.37 -9.10 -0.08
N SER A 74 -5.58 -9.51 -0.48
CA SER A 74 -6.36 -10.50 0.27
C SER A 74 -5.69 -11.87 0.31
N GLU A 75 -4.87 -12.21 -0.69
CA GLU A 75 -4.07 -13.45 -0.67
C GLU A 75 -2.96 -13.40 0.38
N LEU A 76 -2.28 -12.25 0.54
CA LEU A 76 -1.28 -12.06 1.59
C LEU A 76 -1.93 -12.14 2.98
N VAL A 77 -3.14 -11.57 3.12
CA VAL A 77 -3.94 -11.70 4.33
C VAL A 77 -4.32 -13.16 4.58
N ALA A 78 -4.80 -13.89 3.56
CA ALA A 78 -5.11 -15.31 3.68
C ALA A 78 -3.91 -16.13 4.15
N ASN A 79 -2.72 -15.84 3.62
CA ASN A 79 -1.46 -16.48 4.00
C ASN A 79 -0.92 -16.03 5.38
N GLY A 80 -1.58 -15.08 6.05
CA GLY A 80 -1.17 -14.60 7.38
C GLY A 80 0.05 -13.70 7.36
N GLN A 81 0.39 -13.12 6.21
CA GLN A 81 1.54 -12.23 6.07
C GLN A 81 1.25 -10.79 6.49
N VAL A 82 -0.02 -10.41 6.64
CA VAL A 82 -0.44 -9.03 6.91
C VAL A 82 -0.97 -8.91 8.34
N LYS A 83 -0.31 -8.05 9.12
CA LYS A 83 -0.72 -7.71 10.49
C LYS A 83 -1.64 -6.49 10.53
N LYS A 84 -1.45 -5.54 9.60
CA LYS A 84 -2.25 -4.31 9.52
C LYS A 84 -2.56 -3.92 8.08
N LEU A 85 -3.80 -3.52 7.83
CA LEU A 85 -4.23 -2.86 6.60
C LEU A 85 -4.58 -1.40 6.85
N ILE A 86 -4.02 -0.49 6.05
CA ILE A 86 -4.40 0.92 5.99
C ILE A 86 -5.07 1.16 4.63
N THR A 87 -6.38 1.36 4.63
CA THR A 87 -7.17 1.33 3.39
C THR A 87 -8.51 2.06 3.50
N PRO A 88 -9.08 2.63 2.42
CA PRO A 88 -10.38 3.30 2.47
C PRO A 88 -11.56 2.37 2.71
N LEU A 89 -11.46 1.16 2.18
CA LEU A 89 -12.34 0.05 2.45
C LEU A 89 -11.40 -1.16 2.51
N ALA A 90 -11.61 -2.13 3.41
CA ALA A 90 -10.79 -3.35 3.43
C ALA A 90 -11.46 -4.46 2.61
N MET A 91 -12.77 -4.61 2.81
CA MET A 91 -13.62 -5.62 2.20
C MET A 91 -15.06 -5.07 2.10
N TYR A 92 -15.90 -5.67 1.26
CA TYR A 92 -17.33 -5.40 1.31
C TYR A 92 -17.92 -6.03 2.60
N PRO A 93 -18.75 -5.31 3.37
CA PRO A 93 -19.37 -5.90 4.56
C PRO A 93 -20.14 -7.18 4.24
N GLY A 94 -19.87 -8.26 4.97
CA GLY A 94 -20.49 -9.56 4.76
C GLY A 94 -20.03 -10.31 3.51
N SER A 95 -18.90 -9.90 2.88
CA SER A 95 -18.32 -10.65 1.77
C SER A 95 -17.67 -11.97 2.19
N GLY A 96 -17.48 -12.22 3.49
CA GLY A 96 -16.71 -13.35 3.98
C GLY A 96 -15.23 -13.24 3.63
N GLY A 97 -14.57 -14.40 3.60
CA GLY A 97 -13.17 -14.52 3.18
C GLY A 97 -12.16 -14.23 4.29
N ALA A 98 -10.88 -14.32 3.92
CA ALA A 98 -9.78 -14.26 4.88
C ALA A 98 -9.66 -12.90 5.58
N VAL A 99 -9.96 -11.80 4.90
CA VAL A 99 -9.89 -10.45 5.47
C VAL A 99 -10.91 -10.29 6.60
N GLU A 100 -12.17 -10.69 6.38
CA GLU A 100 -13.21 -10.62 7.41
C GLU A 100 -12.91 -11.58 8.56
N ALA A 101 -12.56 -12.83 8.24
CA ALA A 101 -12.26 -13.83 9.25
C ALA A 101 -11.09 -13.42 10.17
N ARG A 102 -9.98 -12.94 9.60
CA ARG A 102 -8.82 -12.52 10.39
C ARG A 102 -9.07 -11.23 11.16
N TRP A 103 -9.82 -10.28 10.60
CA TRP A 103 -10.21 -9.07 11.32
C TRP A 103 -11.10 -9.41 12.53
N LEU A 104 -12.13 -10.26 12.35
CA LEU A 104 -13.01 -10.70 13.44
C LEU A 104 -12.28 -11.52 14.51
N SER A 105 -11.24 -12.27 14.13
CA SER A 105 -10.39 -13.01 15.06
C SER A 105 -9.40 -12.13 15.84
N GLY A 106 -9.16 -10.89 15.39
CA GLY A 106 -8.15 -9.99 15.95
C GLY A 106 -6.73 -10.19 15.42
N GLU A 107 -6.52 -11.13 14.49
CA GLU A 107 -5.23 -11.36 13.82
C GLU A 107 -4.85 -10.25 12.82
N LEU A 108 -5.83 -9.48 12.35
CA LEU A 108 -5.65 -8.39 11.39
C LEU A 108 -6.18 -7.06 11.94
N GLU A 109 -5.31 -6.05 12.06
CA GLU A 109 -5.71 -4.67 12.33
C GLU A 109 -6.17 -3.97 11.04
N ILE A 110 -7.25 -3.19 11.11
CA ILE A 110 -7.72 -2.38 9.99
C ILE A 110 -7.82 -0.91 10.41
N GLU A 111 -7.02 -0.06 9.78
CA GLU A 111 -7.15 1.40 9.83
C GLU A 111 -7.90 1.88 8.58
N THR A 112 -9.15 2.28 8.77
CA THR A 112 -9.97 2.80 7.66
C THR A 112 -9.73 4.29 7.44
N VAL A 113 -9.29 4.68 6.24
CA VAL A 113 -8.90 6.06 5.91
C VAL A 113 -9.59 6.52 4.62
N PRO A 114 -10.40 7.61 4.61
CA PRO A 114 -11.06 8.08 3.39
C PRO A 114 -10.08 8.22 2.20
N PRO A 115 -10.50 7.91 0.95
CA PRO A 115 -9.56 7.76 -0.16
C PRO A 115 -8.78 9.03 -0.49
N GLY A 116 -9.43 10.21 -0.42
CA GLY A 116 -8.75 11.50 -0.59
C GLY A 116 -7.78 11.82 0.55
N VAL A 117 -8.13 11.44 1.79
CA VAL A 117 -7.24 11.59 2.96
C VAL A 117 -6.03 10.68 2.81
N LEU A 118 -6.22 9.41 2.44
CA LEU A 118 -5.13 8.47 2.23
C LEU A 118 -4.16 8.96 1.15
N ALA A 119 -4.69 9.42 0.02
CA ALA A 119 -3.88 9.97 -1.07
C ALA A 119 -3.03 11.16 -0.59
N GLU A 120 -3.62 12.08 0.17
CA GLU A 120 -2.92 13.27 0.65
C GLU A 120 -1.92 12.96 1.77
N ARG A 121 -2.22 11.99 2.64
CA ARG A 121 -1.25 11.47 3.62
C ARG A 121 -0.03 10.87 2.93
N LEU A 122 -0.22 10.06 1.88
CA LEU A 122 0.86 9.49 1.08
C LEU A 122 1.67 10.57 0.35
N ARG A 123 0.98 11.55 -0.27
CA ARG A 123 1.63 12.69 -0.94
C ARG A 123 2.49 13.48 0.04
N ALA A 124 1.95 13.79 1.22
CA ALA A 124 2.66 14.51 2.26
C ALA A 124 3.89 13.75 2.75
N GLY A 125 3.75 12.46 3.08
CA GLY A 125 4.87 11.62 3.50
C GLY A 125 5.95 11.49 2.42
N GLY A 126 5.57 11.35 1.15
CA GLY A 126 6.50 11.34 0.01
C GLY A 126 7.26 12.66 -0.15
N ALA A 127 6.61 13.79 0.12
CA ALA A 127 7.19 15.13 0.03
C ALA A 127 7.97 15.57 1.29
N GLY A 128 8.06 14.74 2.33
CA GLY A 128 8.70 15.10 3.60
C GLY A 128 7.88 16.04 4.49
N ILE A 129 6.57 16.14 4.25
CA ILE A 129 5.63 16.90 5.07
C ILE A 129 5.12 16.00 6.20
N ALA A 130 5.35 16.40 7.45
CA ALA A 130 5.02 15.60 8.63
C ALA A 130 3.51 15.38 8.83
N GLY A 131 2.69 16.30 8.35
CA GLY A 131 1.23 16.21 8.40
C GLY A 131 0.58 17.48 7.87
N LEU A 132 -0.74 17.43 7.72
CA LEU A 132 -1.53 18.52 7.15
C LEU A 132 -2.90 18.59 7.80
N PHE A 133 -3.55 19.75 7.67
CA PHE A 133 -4.94 19.95 8.09
C PHE A 133 -5.85 19.82 6.86
N LEU A 134 -6.80 18.89 6.92
CA LEU A 134 -7.81 18.66 5.87
C LEU A 134 -9.21 19.08 6.33
N PRO A 135 -10.09 19.56 5.44
CA PRO A 135 -11.44 19.97 5.81
C PRO A 135 -12.18 18.91 6.64
N ALA A 136 -12.75 19.32 7.77
CA ALA A 136 -13.62 18.46 8.55
C ALA A 136 -14.93 18.21 7.77
N VAL A 137 -15.30 16.94 7.69
CA VAL A 137 -16.60 16.43 7.23
C VAL A 137 -17.54 16.30 8.44
N PRO A 138 -18.62 17.09 8.55
CA PRO A 138 -19.56 17.00 9.67
C PRO A 138 -20.08 15.57 9.88
N GLY A 139 -20.10 15.11 11.15
CA GLY A 139 -20.59 13.78 11.51
C GLY A 139 -19.70 12.60 11.11
N SER A 140 -18.50 12.86 10.57
CA SER A 140 -17.57 11.80 10.20
C SER A 140 -16.92 11.16 11.43
N ARG A 141 -17.09 9.83 11.56
CA ARG A 141 -16.38 9.02 12.56
C ARG A 141 -14.86 9.02 12.42
N PHE A 142 -14.33 9.46 11.27
CA PHE A 142 -12.88 9.45 10.99
C PHE A 142 -12.12 10.61 11.63
N GLN A 143 -12.82 11.43 12.43
CA GLN A 143 -12.27 12.63 13.10
C GLN A 143 -12.12 12.47 14.60
N SER A 144 -12.72 11.42 15.18
CA SER A 144 -12.60 11.18 16.61
C SER A 144 -11.13 11.06 16.99
N ASP A 145 -10.75 11.74 18.06
CA ASP A 145 -9.40 11.72 18.66
C ASP A 145 -8.28 12.38 17.84
N LYS A 146 -8.63 13.10 16.76
CA LYS A 146 -7.66 13.87 15.97
C LYS A 146 -7.65 15.34 16.40
N GLU A 147 -6.51 16.00 16.22
CA GLU A 147 -6.38 17.44 16.44
C GLU A 147 -7.25 18.21 15.43
N VAL A 148 -8.00 19.19 15.91
CA VAL A 148 -8.87 20.06 15.09
C VAL A 148 -8.43 21.51 15.22
N ARG A 149 -8.39 22.23 14.09
CA ARG A 149 -8.13 23.67 14.04
C ARG A 149 -9.11 24.36 13.09
N THR A 150 -9.54 25.56 13.45
CA THR A 150 -10.44 26.38 12.64
C THR A 150 -9.64 27.35 11.77
N PHE A 151 -9.90 27.35 10.46
CA PHE A 151 -9.35 28.29 9.49
C PHE A 151 -10.50 28.94 8.73
N GLY A 152 -10.60 30.27 8.74
CA GLY A 152 -11.64 30.99 7.99
C GLY A 152 -13.08 30.63 8.38
N GLY A 153 -13.32 30.23 9.63
CA GLY A 153 -14.63 29.81 10.12
C GLY A 153 -15.02 28.36 9.79
N GLN A 154 -14.11 27.57 9.21
CA GLN A 154 -14.30 26.15 8.93
C GLN A 154 -13.29 25.31 9.73
N ASP A 155 -13.74 24.18 10.26
CA ASP A 155 -12.88 23.25 10.98
C ASP A 155 -12.10 22.34 10.04
N PHE A 156 -10.86 22.05 10.42
CA PHE A 156 -9.94 21.15 9.72
C PHE A 156 -9.35 20.17 10.72
N VAL A 157 -9.11 18.95 10.27
CA VAL A 157 -8.62 17.83 11.06
C VAL A 157 -7.18 17.52 10.64
N PHE A 158 -6.31 17.31 11.62
CA PHE A 158 -4.93 16.93 11.39
C PHE A 158 -4.80 15.49 10.90
N GLU A 159 -4.02 15.29 9.85
CA GLU A 159 -3.66 14.00 9.28
C GLU A 159 -2.14 13.90 9.16
N SER A 160 -1.54 12.84 9.70
CA SER A 160 -0.11 12.61 9.61
C SER A 160 0.32 12.15 8.21
N GLY A 161 1.47 12.63 7.76
CA GLY A 161 2.11 12.13 6.54
C GLY A 161 2.41 10.63 6.67
N LEU A 162 2.09 9.87 5.63
CA LEU A 162 2.22 8.42 5.61
C LEU A 162 3.38 8.02 4.69
N ARG A 163 4.28 7.19 5.20
CA ARG A 163 5.40 6.61 4.43
C ARG A 163 5.33 5.09 4.51
N ALA A 164 5.84 4.44 3.48
CA ALA A 164 6.06 3.01 3.43
C ALA A 164 7.56 2.75 3.25
N ASP A 165 8.04 1.61 3.75
CA ASP A 165 9.41 1.16 3.53
C ASP A 165 9.60 0.76 2.05
N PHE A 166 8.58 0.14 1.47
CA PHE A 166 8.56 -0.31 0.08
C PHE A 166 7.27 0.10 -0.64
N SER A 167 7.34 0.23 -1.96
CA SER A 167 6.17 0.48 -2.82
C SER A 167 6.17 -0.47 -4.00
N LEU A 168 5.10 -1.25 -4.14
CA LEU A 168 4.87 -2.13 -5.28
C LEU A 168 3.90 -1.41 -6.23
N LEU A 169 4.37 -1.06 -7.43
CA LEU A 169 3.62 -0.27 -8.41
C LEU A 169 3.59 -0.99 -9.75
N ARG A 170 2.52 -0.76 -10.53
CA ARG A 170 2.42 -1.18 -11.93
C ARG A 170 2.33 0.04 -12.83
N ALA A 171 3.20 0.12 -13.81
CA ALA A 171 3.15 1.06 -14.92
C ALA A 171 2.80 0.31 -16.23
N GLU A 172 2.41 1.06 -17.26
CA GLU A 172 2.27 0.52 -18.63
C GLU A 172 3.65 0.35 -19.26
N GLU A 173 4.50 1.38 -19.15
CA GLU A 173 5.86 1.37 -19.67
C GLU A 173 6.83 1.93 -18.63
N ALA A 174 8.08 1.45 -18.68
CA ALA A 174 9.18 1.95 -17.89
C ALA A 174 10.46 1.96 -18.73
N ASP A 175 11.28 3.00 -18.59
CA ASP A 175 12.64 2.99 -19.14
C ASP A 175 13.66 2.40 -18.14
N THR A 176 14.90 2.21 -18.60
CA THR A 176 15.99 1.66 -17.77
C THR A 176 16.42 2.57 -16.62
N LEU A 177 16.03 3.84 -16.62
CA LEU A 177 16.29 4.80 -15.55
C LEU A 177 15.17 4.82 -14.50
N GLY A 178 14.03 4.18 -14.79
CA GLY A 178 12.87 4.09 -13.92
C GLY A 178 11.84 5.19 -14.15
N ASN A 179 11.87 5.90 -15.28
CA ASN A 179 10.76 6.77 -15.66
C ASN A 179 9.56 5.91 -16.04
N LEU A 180 8.36 6.27 -15.57
CA LEU A 180 7.16 5.45 -15.68
C LEU A 180 6.07 6.16 -16.49
N ILE A 181 5.39 5.44 -17.37
CA ILE A 181 4.16 5.87 -18.05
C ILE A 181 3.01 5.02 -17.54
N TYR A 182 1.92 5.68 -17.15
CA TYR A 182 0.68 5.02 -16.71
C TYR A 182 -0.40 5.23 -17.78
N ARG A 183 -1.25 4.22 -17.98
CA ARG A 183 -2.32 4.27 -18.98
C ARG A 183 -3.69 4.12 -18.32
N GLY A 184 -4.47 5.20 -18.38
CA GLY A 184 -5.90 5.22 -18.05
C GLY A 184 -6.25 4.77 -16.62
N SER A 185 -7.55 4.61 -16.41
CA SER A 185 -8.18 3.90 -15.30
C SER A 185 -8.83 2.62 -15.80
#